data_AF-A0A957X827-F1
#
_entry.id   AF-A0A957X827-F1
#
_cell.length_a   1.000
_cell.length_b   1.000
_cell.length_c   1.000
_cell.angle_alpha   90.00
_cell.angle_beta   90.00
_cell.angle_gamma   90.00
#
_symmetry.space_group_name_H-M   'P 1'
#
loop_
_entity.id
_entity.type
_entity.pdbx_description
1 polymer ?
#
loop_
_entity_poly.entity_id
_entity_poly.type
_entity_poly.pdbx_seq_one_letter_code
_entity_poly.pdbx_strand_id
1 'polypeptide(L)'
;MRGDFLEAFALDDSPGFEEWALLQRESYRRLYSEALRDLAQTYEERGNVDRALDYARRWLAQDPWHEGAHRQIMRLLATGGDRTAALA
;
A
#
# COMPACT_ATOMS: atom_id res chain seq x y z
N MET A 1 -7.02 6.80 13.13
CA MET A 1 -8.00 5.72 12.87
C MET A 1 -7.37 4.75 11.88
N ARG A 2 -7.06 3.53 12.31
CA ARG A 2 -6.71 2.40 11.44
C ARG A 2 -7.74 1.31 11.75
N GLY A 3 -8.28 0.73 10.69
CA GLY A 3 -9.32 -0.29 10.77
C GLY A 3 -10.01 -0.41 9.41
N ASP A 4 -10.63 -1.56 9.15
CA ASP A 4 -11.39 -1.78 7.93
C ASP A 4 -12.66 -0.89 7.91
N PHE A 5 -13.18 -0.65 6.71
CA PHE A 5 -14.46 0.07 6.56
C PHE A 5 -15.57 -0.66 7.35
N LEU A 6 -16.21 0.07 8.27
CA LEU A 6 -17.27 -0.47 9.15
C LEU A 6 -16.83 -1.64 10.04
N GLU A 7 -15.55 -1.76 10.41
CA GLU A 7 -15.05 -2.88 11.23
C GLU A 7 -15.82 -3.08 12.56
N ALA A 8 -16.36 -2.00 13.14
CA ALA A 8 -17.14 -2.03 14.38
C ALA A 8 -18.67 -1.87 14.17
N PHE A 9 -19.17 -1.99 12.94
CA PHE A 9 -20.58 -1.84 12.62
C PHE A 9 -21.10 -3.11 11.93
N ALA A 10 -21.97 -3.82 12.64
CA ALA A 10 -22.71 -4.98 12.15
C ALA A 10 -24.20 -4.74 12.39
N LEU A 11 -25.03 -5.21 11.47
CA LEU A 11 -26.49 -5.15 11.61
C LEU A 11 -27.02 -6.56 11.83
N ASP A 12 -27.56 -6.80 13.02
CA ASP A 12 -28.22 -8.07 13.33
C ASP A 12 -29.39 -8.34 12.34
N ASP A 13 -29.52 -9.61 11.94
CA ASP A 13 -30.56 -10.10 11.01
C ASP A 13 -30.57 -9.47 9.60
N SER A 14 -29.44 -8.96 9.10
CA SER A 14 -29.33 -8.48 7.72
C SER A 14 -28.18 -9.12 6.91
N PRO A 15 -28.36 -10.36 6.40
CA PRO A 15 -27.33 -11.03 5.61
C PRO A 15 -26.90 -10.24 4.37
N GLY A 16 -27.83 -9.53 3.72
CA GLY A 16 -27.54 -8.70 2.55
C GLY A 16 -26.70 -7.46 2.88
N PHE A 17 -26.83 -6.91 4.09
CA PHE A 17 -25.98 -5.82 4.56
C PHE A 17 -24.55 -6.32 4.80
N GLU A 18 -24.40 -7.47 5.46
CA GLU A 18 -23.08 -8.04 5.74
C GLU A 18 -22.33 -8.44 4.46
N GLU A 19 -23.03 -9.01 3.47
CA GLU A 19 -22.45 -9.30 2.15
C GLU A 19 -22.01 -8.03 1.41
N TRP A 20 -22.86 -7.00 1.38
CA TRP A 20 -22.50 -5.71 0.81
C TRP A 20 -21.30 -5.08 1.51
N ALA A 21 -21.28 -5.09 2.85
CA ALA A 21 -20.19 -4.52 3.65
C ALA A 21 -18.86 -5.24 3.38
N LEU A 22 -18.88 -6.57 3.25
CA LEU A 22 -17.70 -7.35 2.86
C LEU A 22 -17.14 -6.94 1.49
N LEU A 23 -18.00 -6.80 0.49
CA LEU A 23 -17.62 -6.34 -0.85
C LEU A 23 -17.05 -4.92 -0.84
N GLN A 24 -17.60 -4.03 0.00
CA GLN A 24 -17.08 -2.68 0.16
C GLN A 24 -15.70 -2.69 0.82
N ARG A 25 -15.50 -3.48 1.89
CA ARG A 25 -14.19 -3.62 2.55
C ARG A 25 -13.12 -4.06 1.55
N GLU A 26 -13.42 -5.09 0.75
CA GLU A 26 -12.47 -5.56 -0.27
C GLU A 26 -12.18 -4.51 -1.35
N SER A 27 -13.21 -3.78 -1.79
CA SER A 27 -13.04 -2.70 -2.77
C SER A 27 -12.18 -1.56 -2.22
N TYR A 28 -12.36 -1.17 -0.96
CA TYR A 28 -11.53 -0.15 -0.32
C TYR A 28 -10.09 -0.60 -0.08
N ARG A 29 -9.86 -1.87 0.29
CA ARG A 29 -8.50 -2.42 0.42
C ARG A 29 -7.74 -2.40 -0.90
N ARG A 30 -8.41 -2.74 -2.01
CA ARG A 30 -7.84 -2.63 -3.36
C ARG A 30 -7.51 -1.19 -3.72
N LEU A 31 -8.46 -0.27 -3.54
CA LEU A 31 -8.25 1.16 -3.84
C LEU A 31 -7.11 1.75 -3.00
N TYR A 32 -7.01 1.39 -1.73
CA TYR A 32 -5.92 1.84 -0.87
C TYR A 32 -4.57 1.30 -1.33
N SER A 33 -4.49 0.02 -1.71
CA SER A 33 -3.28 -0.60 -2.25
C SER A 33 -2.84 0.04 -3.57
N GLU A 34 -3.78 0.32 -4.47
CA GLU A 34 -3.53 1.04 -5.72
C GLU A 34 -2.99 2.46 -5.46
N ALA A 35 -3.61 3.20 -4.55
CA ALA A 35 -3.15 4.54 -4.19
C ALA A 35 -1.74 4.54 -3.59
N LEU A 36 -1.39 3.55 -2.76
CA LEU A 36 -0.04 3.41 -2.20
C LEU A 36 0.99 3.11 -3.29
N ARG A 37 0.67 2.21 -4.23
CA ARG A 37 1.52 1.92 -5.39
C ARG A 37 1.75 3.17 -6.23
N ASP A 38 0.70 3.90 -6.55
CA ASP A 38 0.78 5.09 -7.41
C ASP A 38 1.59 6.21 -6.73
N LEU A 39 1.45 6.38 -5.42
CA LEU A 39 2.29 7.29 -4.63
C LEU A 39 3.76 6.86 -4.63
N ALA A 40 4.03 5.56 -4.42
CA ALA A 40 5.41 5.04 -4.46
C ALA A 40 6.06 5.32 -5.82
N GLN A 41 5.35 5.01 -6.92
CA GLN A 41 5.78 5.27 -8.29
C GLN A 41 6.01 6.77 -8.55
N THR A 42 5.08 7.63 -8.13
CA THR A 42 5.19 9.08 -8.34
C THR A 42 6.41 9.67 -7.62
N TYR A 43 6.72 9.22 -6.41
CA TYR A 43 7.89 9.69 -5.67
C TYR A 43 9.19 9.08 -6.23
N GLU A 44 9.16 7.84 -6.72
CA GLU A 44 10.28 7.21 -7.43
C GLU A 44 10.66 8.02 -8.67
N GLU A 45 9.68 8.38 -9.51
CA GLU A 45 9.88 9.19 -10.73
C GLU A 45 10.42 10.60 -10.43
N ARG A 46 10.06 11.16 -9.28
CA ARG A 46 10.58 12.46 -8.79
C ARG A 46 11.96 12.34 -8.14
N GLY A 47 12.53 11.13 -8.06
CA GLY A 47 13.82 10.86 -7.43
C GLY A 47 13.82 10.99 -5.91
N ASN A 48 12.64 11.05 -5.28
CA ASN A 48 12.48 11.09 -3.82
C ASN A 48 12.36 9.65 -3.28
N VAL A 49 13.50 9.01 -3.15
CA VAL A 49 13.63 7.59 -2.78
C VAL A 49 13.02 7.30 -1.40
N ASP A 50 13.23 8.19 -0.42
CA ASP A 50 12.74 7.98 0.95
C ASP A 50 11.20 7.91 1.01
N ARG A 51 10.53 8.84 0.32
CA ARG A 51 9.06 8.84 0.25
C ARG A 51 8.54 7.67 -0.55
N ALA A 52 9.19 7.32 -1.66
CA ALA A 52 8.83 6.14 -2.44
C ALA A 52 8.92 4.86 -1.59
N LEU A 53 9.97 4.73 -0.76
CA LEU A 53 10.18 3.59 0.11
C LEU A 53 9.13 3.50 1.24
N ASP A 54 8.73 4.63 1.84
CA ASP A 54 7.65 4.67 2.85
C ASP A 54 6.33 4.14 2.25
N TYR A 55 5.93 4.63 1.08
CA TYR A 55 4.69 4.18 0.44
C TYR A 55 4.77 2.72 -0.03
N ALA A 56 5.89 2.29 -0.61
CA ALA A 56 6.07 0.90 -1.03
C ALA A 56 6.05 -0.08 0.15
N ARG A 57 6.61 0.30 1.31
CA ARG A 57 6.54 -0.51 2.55
C ARG A 57 5.12 -0.59 3.11
N ARG A 58 4.36 0.50 3.06
CA ARG A 58 2.94 0.49 3.45
C ARG A 58 2.10 -0.37 2.53
N TRP A 59 2.41 -0.37 1.23
CA TRP A 59 1.76 -1.24 0.25
C TRP A 59 2.06 -2.71 0.56
N LEU A 60 3.32 -3.05 0.79
CA LEU A 60 3.72 -4.40 1.20
C LEU A 60 3.07 -4.84 2.52
N ALA A 61 2.83 -3.91 3.44
CA ALA A 61 2.12 -4.22 4.68
C ALA A 61 0.62 -4.55 4.48
N GLN A 62 0.03 -4.21 3.33
CA GLN A 62 -1.34 -4.65 2.99
C GLN A 62 -1.37 -6.09 2.50
N ASP A 63 -0.39 -6.47 1.68
CA ASP A 63 -0.21 -7.84 1.19
C ASP A 63 1.29 -8.21 1.22
N PRO A 64 1.75 -8.93 2.26
CA PRO A 64 3.16 -9.31 2.43
C PRO A 64 3.73 -10.17 1.30
N TRP A 65 2.87 -10.79 0.49
CA TRP A 65 3.27 -11.68 -0.61
C TRP A 65 3.26 -10.98 -1.96
N HIS A 66 2.97 -9.68 -1.99
CA HIS A 66 2.87 -8.93 -3.23
C HIS A 66 4.25 -8.69 -3.88
N GLU A 67 4.60 -9.53 -4.87
CA GLU A 67 5.88 -9.50 -5.57
C GLU A 67 6.22 -8.13 -6.18
N GLY A 68 5.21 -7.41 -6.68
CA GLY A 68 5.39 -6.06 -7.23
C GLY A 68 5.93 -5.05 -6.20
N ALA A 69 5.46 -5.13 -4.95
CA ALA A 69 5.87 -4.24 -3.88
C ALA A 69 7.30 -4.57 -3.44
N HIS A 70 7.61 -5.85 -3.29
CA HIS A 70 8.99 -6.33 -3.04
C HIS A 70 9.96 -5.84 -4.11
N ARG A 71 9.64 -6.04 -5.40
CA ARG A 71 10.51 -5.62 -6.52
C ARG A 71 10.73 -4.11 -6.54
N GLN A 72 9.70 -3.31 -6.25
CA GLN A 72 9.83 -1.86 -6.16
C GLN A 72 10.74 -1.44 -5.00
N ILE A 73 10.57 -2.03 -3.82
CA ILE A 73 11.45 -1.79 -2.66
C ILE A 73 12.91 -2.14 -2.99
N MET A 74 13.15 -3.32 -3.58
CA MET A 74 14.51 -3.75 -3.96
C MET A 74 15.17 -2.75 -4.91
N ARG A 75 14.44 -2.29 -5.94
CA ARG A 75 14.95 -1.30 -6.91
C ARG A 75 15.21 0.07 -6.28
N LEU A 76 14.34 0.53 -5.38
CA LEU A 76 14.53 1.78 -4.63
C LEU A 76 15.74 1.71 -3.71
N LEU A 77 15.96 0.58 -3.04
CA LEU A 77 17.13 0.38 -2.18
C LEU A 77 18.43 0.33 -2.98
N ALA A 78 18.42 -0.30 -4.17
CA ALA A 78 19.58 -0.32 -5.05
C ALA A 78 19.96 1.10 -5.52
N THR A 79 18.98 1.86 -6.02
CA THR A 79 19.21 3.22 -6.53
C THR A 79 19.52 4.24 -5.42
N GLY A 80 18.93 4.10 -4.23
CA GLY A 80 19.24 4.92 -3.05
C GLY A 80 20.61 4.61 -2.44
N GLY A 81 21.03 3.32 -2.47
CA GLY A 81 22.35 2.87 -2.04
C GLY A 81 23.47 3.45 -2.90
N ASP A 82 23.30 3.44 -4.23
CA ASP A 82 24.23 4.07 -5.17
C ASP A 82 24.36 5.57 -4.93
N ARG A 83 23.28 6.24 -4.50
CA ARG A 83 23.30 7.67 -4.19
C ARG A 83 24.01 8.00 -2.88
N THR A 84 23.96 7.10 -1.90
CA THR A 84 24.74 7.25 -0.65
C THR A 84 26.22 7.00 -0.89
N ALA A 85 26.57 6.08 -1.79
CA ALA A 85 27.94 5.85 -2.25
C ALA A 85 28.47 7.01 -3.12
N ALA A 86 27.60 7.71 -3.85
CA ALA A 86 27.98 8.87 -4.68
C ALA A 86 28.20 10.18 -3.90
N LEU A 87 27.88 10.21 -2.59
CA LEU A 87 28.08 11.38 -1.71
C LEU A 87 29.25 11.19 -0.72
N ALA A 88 30.02 10.10 -0.82
CA ALA A 88 31.17 9.78 0.03
C ALA A 88 32.50 10.11 -0.66
#